data_AF-A0A4Y4KKI6-F1
#
_entry.id   AF-A0A4Y4KKI6-F1
#
_cell.length_a   1.000
_cell.length_b   1.000
_cell.length_c   1.000
_cell.angle_alpha   90.00
_cell.angle_beta   90.00
_cell.angle_gamma   90.00
#
_symmetry.space_group_name_H-M   'P 1'
#
loop_
_entity.id
_entity.type
_entity.pdbx_description
1 polymer ?
#
loop_
_entity_poly.entity_id
_entity_poly.type
_entity_poly.pdbx_seq_one_letter_code
_entity_poly.pdbx_strand_id
1 'polypeptide(L)'
;MTFEIPPGWTLTKYGSDACVQPAYRAGLPTTFGCAGIAIKSGSIAGNELRLYEARQPGGWYAATDVQPCPVRPTLADGSFNGITSGTSSPPVESGLRPVGSRKAAYDRWTAACTSGYRFSPQAWHLPVSRVLFLDYTGHAETARMLESVRFPG
;
A
#
# COMPACT_ATOMS: atom_id res chain seq x y z
N MET A 1 -16.70 -8.69 3.07
CA MET A 1 -15.50 -8.84 3.91
C MET A 1 -15.59 -7.81 5.02
N THR A 2 -15.23 -8.18 6.25
CA THR A 2 -15.16 -7.27 7.40
C THR A 2 -13.78 -7.41 8.08
N PHE A 3 -13.39 -6.43 8.88
CA PHE A 3 -12.14 -6.39 9.63
C PHE A 3 -12.27 -5.37 10.76
N GLU A 4 -11.42 -5.46 11.77
CA GLU A 4 -11.31 -4.49 12.85
C GLU A 4 -10.53 -3.25 12.37
N ILE A 5 -11.04 -2.06 12.70
CA ILE A 5 -10.31 -0.81 12.51
C ILE A 5 -9.46 -0.59 13.76
N PRO A 6 -8.14 -0.35 13.63
CA PRO A 6 -7.28 -0.09 14.79
C PRO A 6 -7.79 1.11 15.63
N PRO A 7 -7.59 1.12 16.96
CA PRO A 7 -7.97 2.26 17.79
C PRO A 7 -7.36 3.57 17.29
N GLY A 8 -8.17 4.63 17.19
CA GLY A 8 -7.72 5.93 16.67
C GLY A 8 -7.60 6.00 15.14
N TRP A 9 -7.98 4.95 14.41
CA TRP A 9 -8.04 4.92 12.95
C TRP A 9 -9.48 5.04 12.45
N THR A 10 -9.62 5.36 11.16
CA THR A 10 -10.88 5.48 10.45
C THR A 10 -10.81 4.74 9.12
N LEU A 11 -11.97 4.36 8.59
CA LEU A 11 -12.12 3.78 7.25
C LEU A 11 -12.71 4.85 6.33
N THR A 12 -11.97 5.22 5.29
CA THR A 12 -12.49 6.06 4.20
C THR A 12 -12.65 5.22 2.94
N LYS A 13 -13.80 5.33 2.26
CA LYS A 13 -14.12 4.56 1.04
C LYS A 13 -14.17 5.49 -0.17
N TYR A 14 -13.67 5.00 -1.31
CA TYR A 14 -13.62 5.70 -2.59
C TYR A 14 -13.93 4.70 -3.72
N GLY A 15 -15.21 4.55 -4.05
CA GLY A 15 -15.64 3.54 -5.04
C GLY A 15 -15.31 2.11 -4.57
N SER A 16 -14.51 1.38 -5.35
CA SER A 16 -14.02 0.03 -5.04
C SER A 16 -12.83 0.00 -4.07
N ASP A 17 -12.23 1.16 -3.81
CA ASP A 17 -11.04 1.31 -2.98
C ASP A 17 -11.42 1.85 -1.60
N ALA A 18 -10.57 1.58 -0.62
CA ALA A 18 -10.68 2.14 0.71
C ALA A 18 -9.30 2.40 1.31
N CYS A 19 -9.25 3.24 2.32
CA CYS A 19 -8.06 3.48 3.12
C CYS A 19 -8.44 3.39 4.60
N VAL A 20 -7.81 2.46 5.31
CA VAL A 20 -7.85 2.39 6.77
C VAL A 20 -6.63 3.17 7.25
N GLN A 21 -6.85 4.32 7.91
CA GLN A 21 -5.78 5.27 8.25
C GLN A 21 -6.02 5.93 9.60
N PRO A 22 -4.98 6.49 10.25
CA PRO A 22 -5.16 7.29 11.46
C PRO A 22 -6.17 8.42 11.27
N ALA A 23 -7.02 8.65 12.28
CA ALA A 23 -8.04 9.71 12.24
C ALA A 23 -7.41 11.11 12.12
N TYR A 24 -6.23 11.29 12.71
CA TYR A 24 -5.41 12.50 12.61
C TYR A 24 -4.21 12.25 11.69
N ARG A 25 -4.38 12.53 10.39
CA ARG A 25 -3.38 12.23 9.36
C ARG A 25 -2.39 13.35 9.04
N ALA A 26 -2.55 14.53 9.63
CA ALA A 26 -1.71 15.68 9.32
C ALA A 26 -0.24 15.37 9.63
N GLY A 27 0.64 15.53 8.64
CA GLY A 27 2.08 15.25 8.76
C GLY A 27 2.46 13.77 8.69
N LEU A 28 1.51 12.85 8.50
CA LEU A 28 1.82 11.43 8.32
C LEU A 28 2.24 11.11 6.88
N PRO A 29 3.14 10.12 6.70
CA PRO A 29 3.47 9.63 5.36
C PRO A 29 2.21 9.26 4.59
N THR A 30 2.02 9.81 3.39
CA THR A 30 0.84 9.53 2.55
C THR A 30 1.27 9.16 1.14
N THR A 31 0.81 8.01 0.65
CA THR A 31 1.07 7.56 -0.73
C THR A 31 -0.26 7.24 -1.40
N PHE A 32 -0.47 7.72 -2.63
CA PHE A 32 -1.74 7.55 -3.36
C PHE A 32 -2.99 7.92 -2.54
N GLY A 33 -2.89 8.99 -1.75
CA GLY A 33 -4.00 9.49 -0.92
C GLY A 33 -4.31 8.67 0.34
N CYS A 34 -3.50 7.66 0.67
CA CYS A 34 -3.68 6.84 1.86
C CYS A 34 -2.47 6.97 2.81
N ALA A 35 -2.74 7.36 4.07
CA ALA A 35 -1.75 7.47 5.14
C ALA A 35 -1.70 6.22 6.04
N GLY A 36 -2.19 5.08 5.52
CA GLY A 36 -2.36 3.84 6.26
C GLY A 36 -2.39 2.66 5.30
N ILE A 37 -3.38 1.79 5.48
CA ILE A 37 -3.55 0.56 4.71
C ILE A 37 -4.59 0.79 3.62
N ALA A 38 -4.14 0.86 2.37
CA ALA A 38 -5.01 0.91 1.22
C ALA A 38 -5.59 -0.48 0.94
N ILE A 39 -6.89 -0.56 0.70
CA ILE A 39 -7.60 -1.77 0.28
C ILE A 39 -8.14 -1.50 -1.11
N LYS A 40 -7.76 -2.32 -2.09
CA LYS A 40 -8.24 -2.25 -3.46
C LYS A 40 -9.04 -3.50 -3.78
N SER A 41 -10.09 -3.36 -4.59
CA SER A 41 -10.91 -4.50 -5.01
C SER A 41 -11.34 -4.43 -6.47
N GLY A 42 -11.57 -5.59 -7.10
CA GLY A 42 -12.00 -5.67 -8.49
C GLY A 42 -10.83 -5.65 -9.48
N SER A 43 -10.84 -4.74 -10.44
CA SER A 43 -9.74 -4.57 -11.41
C SER A 43 -8.65 -3.71 -10.79
N ILE A 44 -7.72 -4.36 -10.10
CA ILE A 44 -6.68 -3.68 -9.31
C ILE A 44 -5.54 -3.27 -10.23
N ALA A 45 -5.27 -1.97 -10.29
CA ALA A 45 -4.10 -1.43 -10.99
C ALA A 45 -2.83 -1.70 -10.18
N GLY A 46 -1.80 -2.20 -10.87
CA GLY A 46 -0.42 -2.33 -10.42
C GLY A 46 0.50 -1.44 -11.26
N ASN A 47 1.72 -1.92 -11.51
CA ASN A 47 2.76 -1.13 -12.16
C ASN A 47 2.33 -0.61 -13.55
N GLU A 48 2.54 0.70 -13.79
CA GLU A 48 2.16 1.39 -15.03
C GLU A 48 0.68 1.18 -15.42
N LEU A 49 -0.20 1.09 -14.43
CA LEU A 49 -1.65 0.87 -14.59
C LEU A 49 -2.02 -0.48 -15.22
N ARG A 50 -1.07 -1.40 -15.39
CA ARG A 50 -1.37 -2.80 -15.75
C ARG A 50 -2.13 -3.47 -14.60
N LEU A 51 -2.80 -4.57 -14.89
CA LEU A 51 -3.42 -5.35 -13.82
C LEU A 51 -2.35 -5.81 -12.81
N TYR A 52 -2.71 -5.73 -11.53
CA TYR A 52 -1.83 -6.16 -10.45
C TYR A 52 -1.67 -7.67 -10.47
N GLU A 53 -0.43 -8.13 -10.31
CA GLU A 53 -0.10 -9.54 -10.17
C GLU A 53 0.86 -9.74 -8.99
N ALA A 54 0.82 -10.92 -8.36
CA ALA A 54 1.80 -11.26 -7.34
C ALA A 54 3.21 -11.28 -7.93
N ARG A 55 4.19 -10.81 -7.17
CA ARG A 55 5.60 -10.63 -7.58
C ARG A 55 5.82 -9.65 -8.73
N GLN A 56 4.82 -8.84 -9.09
CA GLN A 56 4.95 -7.85 -10.16
C GLN A 56 6.06 -6.83 -9.81
N PRO A 57 7.05 -6.61 -10.70
CA PRO A 57 8.02 -5.54 -10.52
C PRO A 57 7.30 -4.20 -10.41
N GLY A 58 7.56 -3.46 -9.32
CA GLY A 58 6.90 -2.20 -9.05
C GLY A 58 5.39 -2.29 -8.81
N GLY A 59 4.83 -3.47 -8.47
CA GLY A 59 3.38 -3.67 -8.38
C GLY A 59 2.64 -2.74 -7.41
N TRP A 60 3.34 -2.20 -6.41
CA TRP A 60 2.83 -1.20 -5.48
C TRP A 60 2.63 0.21 -6.09
N TYR A 61 3.25 0.49 -7.25
CA TYR A 61 3.33 1.81 -7.86
C TYR A 61 2.38 1.93 -9.05
N ALA A 62 1.12 2.24 -8.77
CA ALA A 62 0.06 2.37 -9.76
C ALA A 62 -0.03 3.77 -10.38
N ALA A 63 1.09 4.25 -10.93
CA ALA A 63 1.20 5.52 -11.65
C ALA A 63 2.03 5.36 -12.92
N THR A 64 1.81 6.27 -13.87
CA THR A 64 2.62 6.41 -15.10
C THR A 64 3.60 7.58 -15.03
N ASP A 65 3.48 8.44 -14.01
CA ASP A 65 4.32 9.60 -13.75
C ASP A 65 5.09 9.45 -12.42
N VAL A 66 5.88 10.47 -12.07
CA VAL A 66 6.62 10.52 -10.81
C VAL A 66 5.71 11.05 -9.70
N GLN A 67 5.44 10.20 -8.71
CA GLN A 67 4.57 10.52 -7.58
C GLN A 67 5.35 11.22 -6.47
N PRO A 68 4.69 12.08 -5.66
CA PRO A 68 5.33 12.76 -4.56
C PRO A 68 5.85 11.80 -3.49
N CYS A 69 6.94 12.18 -2.81
CA CYS A 69 7.47 11.42 -1.69
C CYS A 69 6.47 11.40 -0.52
N PRO A 70 6.33 10.27 0.21
CA PRO A 70 5.29 10.14 1.23
C PRO A 70 5.37 11.15 2.38
N VAL A 71 6.57 11.55 2.81
CA VAL A 71 6.77 12.35 4.03
C VAL A 71 6.89 13.85 3.81
N ARG A 72 7.28 14.31 2.61
CA ARG A 72 7.41 15.73 2.21
C ARG A 72 7.44 15.81 0.68
N PRO A 73 6.45 16.40 0.00
CA PRO A 73 6.42 16.43 -1.47
C PRO A 73 7.40 17.46 -2.08
N THR A 74 7.93 18.37 -1.27
CA THR A 74 8.91 19.39 -1.67
C THR A 74 10.16 19.34 -0.80
N LEU A 75 11.31 19.64 -1.40
CA LEU A 75 12.59 19.80 -0.73
C LEU A 75 12.74 21.22 -0.15
N ALA A 76 13.80 21.43 0.65
CA ALA A 76 14.05 22.72 1.31
C ALA A 76 14.31 23.87 0.32
N ASP A 77 14.84 23.57 -0.86
CA ASP A 77 15.06 24.51 -1.96
C ASP A 77 13.80 24.75 -2.83
N GLY A 78 12.67 24.15 -2.46
CA GLY A 78 11.40 24.25 -3.19
C GLY A 78 11.26 23.28 -4.36
N SER A 79 12.30 22.49 -4.68
CA SER A 79 12.21 21.49 -5.75
C SER A 79 11.33 20.30 -5.37
N PHE A 80 10.87 19.56 -6.38
CA PHE A 80 9.97 18.41 -6.19
C PHE A 80 10.71 17.22 -5.58
N ASN A 81 10.20 16.71 -4.46
CA ASN A 81 10.68 15.48 -3.85
C ASN A 81 9.82 14.31 -4.34
N GLY A 82 10.25 13.67 -5.43
CA GLY A 82 9.55 12.53 -6.03
C GLY A 82 10.08 11.18 -5.53
N ILE A 83 9.30 10.13 -5.78
CA ILE A 83 9.75 8.74 -5.65
C ILE A 83 10.65 8.41 -6.85
N THR A 84 11.90 8.02 -6.60
CA THR A 84 12.92 7.85 -7.65
C THR A 84 13.47 6.43 -7.76
N SER A 85 13.13 5.54 -6.83
CA SER A 85 13.61 4.15 -6.81
C SER A 85 12.53 3.17 -6.37
N GLY A 86 12.65 1.92 -6.82
CA GLY A 86 11.74 0.83 -6.46
C GLY A 86 10.43 0.79 -7.25
N THR A 87 10.21 1.72 -8.18
CA THR A 87 8.97 1.84 -8.96
C THR A 87 8.83 0.78 -10.06
N SER A 88 9.94 0.11 -10.44
CA SER A 88 9.98 -0.97 -11.45
C SER A 88 10.80 -2.18 -10.99
N SER A 89 11.26 -2.19 -9.74
CA SER A 89 12.09 -3.26 -9.19
C SER A 89 11.24 -4.46 -8.77
N PRO A 90 11.76 -5.70 -8.86
CA PRO A 90 11.10 -6.85 -8.27
C PRO A 90 10.98 -6.70 -6.74
N PRO A 91 10.03 -7.40 -6.09
CA PRO A 91 9.99 -7.44 -4.64
C PRO A 91 11.28 -8.04 -4.07
N VAL A 92 11.74 -7.49 -2.95
CA VAL A 92 12.89 -7.98 -2.19
C VAL A 92 12.52 -9.14 -1.26
N GLU A 93 11.23 -9.33 -1.02
CA GLU A 93 10.68 -10.43 -0.24
C GLU A 93 9.30 -10.79 -0.77
N SER A 94 9.04 -12.09 -0.96
CA SER A 94 7.75 -12.60 -1.40
C SER A 94 7.41 -13.93 -0.73
N GLY A 95 6.13 -14.23 -0.61
CA GLY A 95 5.68 -15.51 -0.03
C GLY A 95 4.17 -15.61 0.12
N LEU A 96 3.71 -16.56 0.90
CA LEU A 96 2.32 -16.63 1.34
C LEU A 96 2.24 -16.17 2.80
N ARG A 97 1.36 -15.20 3.08
CA ARG A 97 1.10 -14.72 4.45
C ARG A 97 -0.39 -14.79 4.78
N PRO A 98 -0.76 -15.00 6.06
CA PRO A 98 -2.16 -15.06 6.45
C PRO A 98 -2.83 -13.69 6.31
N VAL A 99 -4.10 -13.73 5.89
CA VAL A 99 -5.06 -12.63 5.96
C VAL A 99 -6.38 -13.26 6.40
N GLY A 100 -6.78 -13.03 7.65
CA GLY A 100 -7.88 -13.75 8.27
C GLY A 100 -7.71 -15.26 8.20
N SER A 101 -8.73 -15.95 7.69
CA SER A 101 -8.70 -17.40 7.45
C SER A 101 -8.07 -17.81 6.11
N ARG A 102 -7.54 -16.88 5.32
CA ARG A 102 -6.98 -17.12 3.98
C ARG A 102 -5.48 -16.86 3.92
N LYS A 103 -4.84 -17.34 2.84
CA LYS A 103 -3.44 -17.02 2.51
C LYS A 103 -3.40 -16.07 1.32
N ALA A 104 -2.73 -14.94 1.48
CA ALA A 104 -2.50 -13.96 0.42
C ALA A 104 -1.06 -14.10 -0.11
N ALA A 105 -0.86 -13.77 -1.39
CA ALA A 105 0.46 -13.54 -1.94
C ALA A 105 1.00 -12.25 -1.33
N TYR A 106 2.06 -12.38 -0.54
CA TYR A 106 2.77 -11.28 0.08
C TYR A 106 3.94 -10.87 -0.79
N ASP A 107 4.12 -9.57 -0.96
CA ASP A 107 5.27 -8.96 -1.62
C ASP A 107 5.71 -7.72 -0.83
N ARG A 108 7.02 -7.50 -0.73
CA ARG A 108 7.62 -6.29 -0.16
C ARG A 108 8.69 -5.75 -1.09
N TRP A 109 8.71 -4.44 -1.27
CA TRP A 109 9.70 -3.73 -2.08
C TRP A 109 10.57 -2.83 -1.21
N THR A 110 11.62 -2.27 -1.81
CA THR A 110 12.36 -1.13 -1.26
C THR A 110 12.23 0.03 -2.23
N ALA A 111 11.87 1.20 -1.72
CA ALA A 111 11.71 2.41 -2.50
C ALA A 111 12.45 3.57 -1.85
N ALA A 112 12.76 4.59 -2.64
CA ALA A 112 13.40 5.80 -2.15
C ALA A 112 12.89 7.05 -2.87
N CYS A 113 12.98 8.18 -2.18
CA CYS A 113 12.70 9.50 -2.74
C CYS A 113 13.99 10.25 -3.11
N THR A 114 13.85 11.35 -3.87
CA THR A 114 14.94 12.31 -4.15
C THR A 114 15.65 12.78 -2.89
N SER A 115 14.91 13.00 -1.79
CA SER A 115 15.48 13.39 -0.49
C SER A 115 16.37 12.34 0.18
N GLY A 116 16.43 11.12 -0.35
CA GLY A 116 17.06 9.96 0.28
C GLY A 116 16.18 9.25 1.31
N TYR A 117 14.95 9.72 1.55
CA TYR A 117 13.97 9.00 2.39
C TYR A 117 13.69 7.63 1.77
N ARG A 118 13.80 6.57 2.58
CA ARG A 118 13.56 5.18 2.18
C ARG A 118 12.31 4.64 2.85
N PHE A 119 11.56 3.84 2.13
CA PHE A 119 10.37 3.17 2.63
C PHE A 119 10.21 1.79 1.99
N SER A 120 9.37 0.94 2.58
CA SER A 120 9.18 -0.45 2.16
C SER A 120 7.70 -0.73 1.95
N PRO A 121 7.19 -0.52 0.72
CA PRO A 121 5.82 -0.90 0.37
C PRO A 121 5.62 -2.40 0.55
N GLN A 122 4.47 -2.78 1.09
CA GLN A 122 4.07 -4.14 1.36
C GLN A 122 2.68 -4.40 0.81
N ALA A 123 2.48 -5.57 0.21
CA ALA A 123 1.23 -5.97 -0.41
C ALA A 123 0.79 -7.35 0.07
N TRP A 124 -0.53 -7.53 0.23
CA TRP A 124 -1.17 -8.83 0.43
C TRP A 124 -2.28 -9.01 -0.59
N HIS A 125 -2.03 -9.81 -1.63
CA HIS A 125 -2.94 -10.01 -2.74
C HIS A 125 -3.69 -11.35 -2.62
N LEU A 126 -5.01 -11.29 -2.69
CA LEU A 126 -5.93 -12.44 -2.73
C LEU A 126 -6.55 -12.52 -4.14
N PRO A 127 -5.94 -13.26 -5.08
CA PRO A 127 -6.34 -13.22 -6.49
C PRO A 127 -7.77 -13.72 -6.73
N VAL A 128 -8.22 -14.75 -6.00
CA VAL A 128 -9.58 -15.30 -6.14
C VAL A 128 -10.64 -14.30 -5.72
N SER A 129 -10.41 -13.58 -4.62
CA SER A 129 -11.34 -12.53 -4.16
C SER A 129 -11.09 -11.18 -4.81
N ARG A 130 -10.04 -11.05 -5.63
CA ARG A 130 -9.61 -9.79 -6.24
C ARG A 130 -9.52 -8.66 -5.21
N VAL A 131 -8.81 -8.92 -4.12
CA VAL A 131 -8.55 -7.95 -3.05
C VAL A 131 -7.05 -7.79 -2.87
N LEU A 132 -6.59 -6.55 -2.74
CA LEU A 132 -5.22 -6.19 -2.42
C LEU A 132 -5.21 -5.28 -1.20
N PHE A 133 -4.43 -5.66 -0.18
CA PHE A 133 -4.06 -4.75 0.89
C PHE A 133 -2.67 -4.20 0.60
N LEU A 134 -2.49 -2.89 0.71
CA LEU A 134 -1.23 -2.18 0.48
C LEU A 134 -0.91 -1.30 1.68
N ASP A 135 0.27 -1.50 2.25
CA ASP A 135 0.84 -0.64 3.28
C ASP A 135 2.17 -0.10 2.77
N TYR A 136 2.20 1.19 2.45
CA TYR A 136 3.37 1.79 1.80
C TYR A 136 4.54 1.98 2.75
N THR A 137 4.28 2.15 4.05
CA THR A 137 5.31 2.55 5.02
C THR A 137 5.53 1.56 6.16
N GLY A 138 4.73 0.49 6.24
CA GLY A 138 4.92 -0.59 7.22
C GLY A 138 4.42 -0.23 8.61
N HIS A 139 3.13 0.10 8.71
CA HIS A 139 2.43 0.36 9.96
C HIS A 139 2.39 -0.88 10.85
N ALA A 140 2.55 -0.69 12.16
CA ALA A 140 2.52 -1.79 13.13
C ALA A 140 1.12 -2.42 13.22
N GLU A 141 0.08 -1.63 12.95
CA GLU A 141 -1.33 -2.01 12.98
C GLU A 141 -1.72 -2.95 11.84
N THR A 142 -0.92 -3.01 10.77
CA THR A 142 -1.22 -3.81 9.57
C THR A 142 -1.38 -5.28 9.89
N ALA A 143 -0.50 -5.86 10.71
CA ALA A 143 -0.61 -7.28 11.09
C ALA A 143 -1.94 -7.58 11.79
N ARG A 144 -2.29 -6.79 12.81
CA ARG A 144 -3.53 -6.96 13.57
C ARG A 144 -4.77 -6.79 12.68
N MET A 145 -4.79 -5.79 11.81
CA MET A 145 -5.91 -5.59 10.89
C MET A 145 -6.06 -6.80 9.96
N LEU A 146 -4.98 -7.28 9.35
CA LEU A 146 -5.01 -8.43 8.45
C LEU A 146 -5.46 -9.72 9.15
N GLU A 147 -5.05 -9.95 10.40
CA GLU A 147 -5.49 -11.09 11.22
C GLU A 147 -7.00 -11.05 11.52
N SER A 148 -7.56 -9.85 11.70
CA SER A 148 -8.98 -9.66 11.99
C SER A 148 -9.91 -9.86 10.77
N VAL A 149 -9.35 -9.96 9.56
CA VAL A 149 -10.17 -10.05 8.33
C VAL A 149 -11.07 -11.28 8.37
N ARG A 150 -12.35 -11.07 8.02
CA ARG A 150 -13.36 -12.11 7.83
C ARG A 150 -13.93 -12.03 6.41
N PHE A 151 -13.86 -13.14 5.70
CA PHE A 151 -14.44 -13.29 4.37
C PHE A 151 -15.87 -13.82 4.49
N PRO A 152 -16.79 -13.40 3.61
CA PRO A 152 -18.08 -14.07 3.50
C PRO A 152 -17.85 -15.56 3.15
N GLY A 153 -18.70 -16.41 3.72
CA GLY A 153 -18.75 -17.84 3.41
C GLY A 153 -19.27 -18.12 2.01
#